data_AF-A0A8H5YBF4-F1
#
_entry.id   AF-A0A8H5YBF4-F1
#
_cell.length_a   1.000
_cell.length_b   1.000
_cell.length_c   1.000
_cell.angle_alpha   90.00
_cell.angle_beta   90.00
_cell.angle_gamma   90.00
#
_symmetry.space_group_name_H-M   'P 1'
#
loop_
_entity.id
_entity.type
_entity.pdbx_description
1 polymer ?
#
loop_
_entity_poly.entity_id
_entity_poly.type
_entity_poly.pdbx_seq_one_letter_code
_entity_poly.pdbx_strand_id
1 'polypeptide(L)'
;MSCHITVIPASTKAGRETIRVLLESESKPTIRAVYRDTSKAPPEFLKHSNFEAVKGDIGDGDSLDFTGSNTVFYIPPPTYDGTDTGDWATRAGTNVKKALQEANIQRLLILSAIGAHNSSGIGVLRVNYISDELLKDSVPEVSIVRPTYFHEDWAHLLDAAKEENPTIYSWVTPIDYKIPMVGLKDVAENCADALLAETAKPSPHYFNVFGPRAYGSLDLKEAVEEITGKKYELKLVEKDQLLDYWKQIVPEFYAEEFKEMTTCGLADGLIAKNFVYDENTVRGKLPQSTIVALQFSIIRNTRQDASSALAEFVYDKDIKFTSLTATDEVPCFLCLTTIHRDARLLCVAKNSAKLICLCCQNSSKKCGYIPREILGAAQFYWNHVRRLQTLAANPDTSVAEQISDPFKQSSNDRDVALNIQTQVMAANNELLSLQLLRTAGVSFSPEEMQARVAAARPLFARDESKATPHGSDDGELGDLPQELKDIFIA
;
A
#
# COMPACT_ATOMS: atom_id res chain seq x y z
N MET A 1 22.95 -16.00 25.82
CA MET A 1 22.50 -14.58 25.79
C MET A 1 21.32 -14.50 24.83
N SER A 2 20.41 -13.54 24.97
CA SER A 2 19.38 -13.33 23.93
C SER A 2 20.04 -12.86 22.65
N CYS A 3 19.78 -13.52 21.52
CA CYS A 3 20.32 -13.10 20.22
C CYS A 3 19.70 -11.76 19.83
N HIS A 4 20.53 -10.77 19.54
CA HIS A 4 20.11 -9.44 19.08
C HIS A 4 20.39 -9.31 17.58
N ILE A 5 19.32 -9.14 16.80
CA ILE A 5 19.34 -9.07 15.34
C ILE A 5 18.92 -7.66 14.91
N THR A 6 19.75 -6.98 14.12
CA THR A 6 19.35 -5.75 13.42
C THR A 6 18.86 -6.08 12.01
N VAL A 7 17.74 -5.51 11.57
CA VAL A 7 17.18 -5.70 10.22
C VAL A 7 17.15 -4.36 9.46
N ILE A 8 17.84 -4.32 8.31
CA ILE A 8 18.04 -3.11 7.48
C ILE A 8 17.76 -3.36 5.99
N PRO A 9 16.91 -2.54 5.32
CA PRO A 9 15.83 -1.72 5.85
C PRO A 9 14.61 -2.57 6.22
N ALA A 10 14.07 -2.36 7.42
CA ALA A 10 12.98 -3.18 7.95
C ALA A 10 11.63 -3.01 7.22
N SER A 11 11.41 -1.91 6.49
CA SER A 11 10.16 -1.65 5.75
C SER A 11 10.00 -2.44 4.45
N THR A 12 11.03 -3.17 4.01
CA THR A 12 10.96 -4.04 2.82
C THR A 12 9.93 -5.16 3.00
N LYS A 13 9.45 -5.76 1.90
CA LYS A 13 8.53 -6.92 1.97
C LYS A 13 9.15 -8.07 2.77
N ALA A 14 10.37 -8.48 2.40
CA ALA A 14 11.09 -9.57 3.07
C ALA A 14 11.54 -9.20 4.49
N GLY A 15 11.91 -7.95 4.75
CA GLY A 15 12.27 -7.47 6.10
C GLY A 15 11.11 -7.62 7.07
N ARG A 16 9.92 -7.12 6.72
CA ARG A 16 8.71 -7.28 7.55
C ARG A 16 8.33 -8.74 7.75
N GLU A 17 8.39 -9.57 6.71
CA GLU A 17 8.03 -10.99 6.82
C GLU A 17 9.02 -11.76 7.71
N THR A 18 10.32 -11.52 7.56
CA THR A 18 11.37 -12.13 8.39
C THR A 18 11.27 -11.66 9.85
N ILE A 19 10.97 -10.38 10.07
CA ILE A 19 10.69 -9.84 11.42
C ILE A 19 9.51 -10.58 12.05
N ARG A 20 8.40 -10.81 11.30
CA ARG A 20 7.25 -11.56 11.83
C ARG A 20 7.66 -12.97 12.27
N VAL A 21 8.33 -13.72 11.40
CA VAL A 21 8.81 -15.08 11.74
C VAL A 21 9.74 -15.08 12.95
N LEU A 22 10.66 -14.11 13.06
CA LEU A 22 11.55 -13.99 14.21
C LEU A 22 10.82 -13.65 15.51
N LEU A 23 9.80 -12.77 15.47
CA LEU A 23 8.97 -12.41 16.63
C LEU A 23 8.02 -13.54 17.06
N GLU A 24 7.63 -14.42 16.14
CA GLU A 24 6.83 -15.62 16.40
C GLU A 24 7.68 -16.86 16.80
N SER A 25 9.00 -16.81 16.57
CA SER A 25 9.93 -17.92 16.90
C SER A 25 10.05 -18.19 18.40
N GLU A 26 10.27 -19.44 18.79
CA GLU A 26 10.48 -19.80 20.21
C GLU A 26 11.79 -19.23 20.79
N SER A 27 12.78 -18.94 19.95
CA SER A 27 14.04 -18.32 20.35
C SER A 27 13.89 -16.87 20.83
N LYS A 28 12.78 -16.20 20.46
CA LYS A 28 12.39 -14.84 20.87
C LYS A 28 13.56 -13.84 20.91
N PRO A 29 14.32 -13.70 19.79
CA PRO A 29 15.45 -12.77 19.70
C PRO A 29 15.00 -11.31 19.92
N THR A 30 15.92 -10.46 20.35
CA THR A 30 15.72 -9.01 20.33
C THR A 30 15.87 -8.53 18.88
N ILE A 31 14.91 -7.76 18.38
CA ILE A 31 14.86 -7.27 17.00
C ILE A 31 14.97 -5.75 16.98
N ARG A 32 16.09 -5.24 16.44
CA ARG A 32 16.25 -3.83 16.06
C ARG A 32 15.86 -3.65 14.60
N ALA A 33 14.70 -3.09 14.34
CA ALA A 33 14.19 -2.85 13.00
C ALA A 33 14.45 -1.40 12.59
N VAL A 34 15.30 -1.19 11.57
CA VAL A 34 15.71 0.15 11.13
C VAL A 34 14.79 0.68 10.04
N TYR A 35 14.23 1.86 10.26
CA TYR A 35 13.33 2.55 9.33
C TYR A 35 13.80 3.99 9.09
N ARG A 36 13.66 4.49 7.85
CA ARG A 36 13.83 5.92 7.55
C ARG A 36 12.81 6.80 8.29
N ASP A 37 11.65 6.20 8.54
CA ASP A 37 10.46 6.76 9.17
C ASP A 37 9.84 5.64 10.02
N THR A 38 10.01 5.72 11.33
CA THR A 38 9.59 4.68 12.29
C THR A 38 8.06 4.58 12.45
N SER A 39 7.29 5.55 11.94
CA SER A 39 5.83 5.42 11.88
C SER A 39 5.35 4.32 10.93
N LYS A 40 6.25 3.83 10.05
CA LYS A 40 6.01 2.70 9.13
C LYS A 40 6.32 1.34 9.75
N ALA A 41 6.67 1.27 11.03
CA ALA A 41 6.73 0.02 11.78
C ALA A 41 5.31 -0.54 11.95
N PRO A 42 5.03 -1.79 11.54
CA PRO A 42 3.70 -2.38 11.66
C PRO A 42 3.19 -2.39 13.12
N PRO A 43 1.94 -1.93 13.40
CA PRO A 43 1.42 -1.81 14.76
C PRO A 43 1.31 -3.13 15.53
N GLU A 44 1.36 -4.28 14.86
CA GLU A 44 1.47 -5.58 15.49
C GLU A 44 2.86 -5.80 16.13
N PHE A 45 3.95 -5.40 15.47
CA PHE A 45 5.32 -5.60 15.99
C PHE A 45 5.58 -4.75 17.25
N LEU A 46 5.01 -3.54 17.32
CA LEU A 46 5.11 -2.62 18.47
C LEU A 46 4.49 -3.18 19.77
N LYS A 47 3.82 -4.33 19.73
CA LYS A 47 3.27 -5.03 20.90
C LYS A 47 4.28 -6.00 21.53
N HIS A 48 5.36 -6.33 20.83
CA HIS A 48 6.38 -7.28 21.28
C HIS A 48 7.45 -6.56 22.10
N SER A 49 7.68 -6.99 23.35
CA SER A 49 8.71 -6.40 24.23
C SER A 49 10.14 -6.65 23.76
N ASN A 50 10.33 -7.57 22.80
CA ASN A 50 11.59 -7.87 22.13
C ASN A 50 11.74 -7.17 20.76
N PHE A 51 10.92 -6.16 20.44
CA PHE A 51 10.99 -5.39 19.19
C PHE A 51 11.26 -3.90 19.46
N GLU A 52 12.25 -3.31 18.78
CA GLU A 52 12.45 -1.87 18.72
C GLU A 52 12.47 -1.36 17.27
N ALA A 53 11.75 -0.26 17.00
CA ALA A 53 11.78 0.44 15.71
C ALA A 53 12.67 1.69 15.83
N VAL A 54 13.85 1.65 15.23
CA VAL A 54 14.85 2.74 15.29
C VAL A 54 14.93 3.50 13.97
N LYS A 55 15.37 4.77 14.02
CA LYS A 55 15.51 5.61 12.84
C LYS A 55 16.88 5.43 12.19
N GLY A 56 16.93 5.20 10.88
CA GLY A 56 18.14 5.20 10.05
C GLY A 56 17.84 5.06 8.56
N ASP A 57 18.75 5.53 7.70
CA ASP A 57 18.71 5.38 6.24
C ASP A 57 20.04 4.81 5.75
N ILE A 58 20.01 3.73 4.95
CA ILE A 58 21.24 3.16 4.37
C ILE A 58 21.90 4.10 3.34
N GLY A 59 21.19 5.12 2.86
CA GLY A 59 21.78 6.21 2.07
C GLY A 59 22.65 7.19 2.87
N ASP A 60 22.50 7.20 4.19
CA ASP A 60 23.20 8.09 5.15
C ASP A 60 23.88 7.25 6.24
N GLY A 61 25.14 6.86 5.99
CA GLY A 61 25.87 5.91 6.84
C GLY A 61 26.04 6.35 8.30
N ASP A 62 26.02 7.66 8.57
CA ASP A 62 26.14 8.20 9.93
C ASP A 62 24.83 8.06 10.74
N SER A 63 23.74 7.59 10.09
CA SER A 63 22.46 7.27 10.72
C SER A 63 22.27 5.79 11.07
N LEU A 64 23.29 4.94 10.86
CA LEU A 64 23.23 3.49 11.10
C LEU A 64 23.95 3.10 12.40
N ASP A 65 23.19 2.70 13.43
CA ASP A 65 23.75 2.13 14.67
C ASP A 65 23.42 0.64 14.83
N PHE A 66 24.47 -0.20 14.78
CA PHE A 66 24.37 -1.64 15.05
C PHE A 66 24.93 -2.04 16.43
N THR A 67 25.30 -1.06 17.28
CA THR A 67 25.94 -1.29 18.58
C THR A 67 25.13 -2.25 19.45
N GLY A 68 25.79 -3.32 19.91
CA GLY A 68 25.18 -4.36 20.74
C GLY A 68 24.40 -5.43 19.97
N SER A 69 24.39 -5.42 18.64
CA SER A 69 23.81 -6.50 17.81
C SER A 69 24.78 -7.67 17.67
N ASN A 70 24.26 -8.90 17.65
CA ASN A 70 25.04 -10.11 17.35
C ASN A 70 25.10 -10.39 15.84
N THR A 71 23.99 -10.12 15.14
CA THR A 71 23.84 -10.34 13.70
C THR A 71 23.15 -9.15 13.05
N VAL A 72 23.55 -8.80 11.83
CA VAL A 72 22.81 -7.87 10.97
C VAL A 72 22.19 -8.65 9.80
N PHE A 73 20.94 -8.34 9.46
CA PHE A 73 20.26 -8.80 8.26
C PHE A 73 20.12 -7.63 7.29
N TYR A 74 20.84 -7.69 6.17
CA TYR A 74 20.81 -6.68 5.12
C TYR A 74 20.02 -7.14 3.90
N ILE A 75 19.11 -6.27 3.46
CA ILE A 75 18.31 -6.43 2.25
C ILE A 75 18.65 -5.24 1.33
N PRO A 76 19.49 -5.42 0.29
CA PRO A 76 19.77 -4.37 -0.69
C PRO A 76 18.46 -3.93 -1.36
N PRO A 77 17.99 -2.68 -1.17
CA PRO A 77 16.78 -2.21 -1.81
C PRO A 77 17.14 -1.53 -3.15
N PRO A 78 16.37 -1.70 -4.23
CA PRO A 78 16.48 -0.83 -5.39
C PRO A 78 16.02 0.61 -5.04
N THR A 79 16.60 1.59 -5.70
CA THR A 79 16.05 2.95 -5.82
C THR A 79 14.87 2.95 -6.80
N TYR A 80 14.03 3.98 -6.73
CA TYR A 80 12.96 4.24 -7.70
C TYR A 80 12.88 5.72 -8.12
N ASP A 81 13.97 6.47 -7.95
CA ASP A 81 14.03 7.94 -8.02
C ASP A 81 14.89 8.49 -9.18
N GLY A 82 15.51 7.62 -9.98
CA GLY A 82 16.40 7.99 -11.09
C GLY A 82 17.88 7.87 -10.77
N THR A 83 18.26 7.49 -9.54
CA THR A 83 19.65 7.14 -9.20
C THR A 83 20.06 5.85 -9.92
N ASP A 84 21.27 5.81 -10.51
CA ASP A 84 21.86 4.58 -11.06
C ASP A 84 21.90 3.47 -10.00
N THR A 85 21.42 2.29 -10.37
CA THR A 85 21.26 1.14 -9.48
C THR A 85 22.58 0.70 -8.83
N GLY A 86 23.73 0.88 -9.51
CA GLY A 86 25.05 0.52 -8.99
C GLY A 86 25.75 1.63 -8.21
N ASP A 87 25.58 2.90 -8.56
CA ASP A 87 26.01 4.02 -7.71
C ASP A 87 25.27 3.98 -6.37
N TRP A 88 23.96 3.68 -6.41
CA TRP A 88 23.17 3.45 -5.21
C TRP A 88 23.67 2.26 -4.40
N ALA A 89 23.87 1.09 -5.03
CA ALA A 89 24.39 -0.11 -4.36
C ALA A 89 25.76 0.14 -3.73
N THR A 90 26.63 0.89 -4.42
CA THR A 90 27.97 1.25 -3.93
C THR A 90 27.89 2.15 -2.71
N ARG A 91 27.05 3.20 -2.75
CA ARG A 91 26.78 4.08 -1.60
C ARG A 91 26.23 3.29 -0.40
N ALA A 92 25.15 2.54 -0.62
CA ALA A 92 24.46 1.80 0.44
C ALA A 92 25.34 0.70 1.05
N GLY A 93 26.01 -0.10 0.21
CA GLY A 93 26.94 -1.15 0.65
C GLY A 93 28.14 -0.59 1.42
N THR A 94 28.69 0.56 1.01
CA THR A 94 29.78 1.23 1.73
C THR A 94 29.33 1.74 3.09
N ASN A 95 28.15 2.37 3.17
CA ASN A 95 27.56 2.85 4.43
C ASN A 95 27.32 1.68 5.41
N VAL A 96 26.74 0.58 4.93
CA VAL A 96 26.53 -0.64 5.74
C VAL A 96 27.87 -1.24 6.18
N LYS A 97 28.87 -1.31 5.30
CA LYS A 97 30.21 -1.83 5.62
C LYS A 97 30.90 -1.02 6.73
N LYS A 98 30.80 0.32 6.70
CA LYS A 98 31.29 1.21 7.75
C LYS A 98 30.65 0.86 9.11
N ALA A 99 29.32 0.88 9.18
CA ALA A 99 28.60 0.65 10.43
C ALA A 99 28.78 -0.78 11.00
N LEU A 100 28.94 -1.80 10.13
CA LEU A 100 29.32 -3.16 10.54
C LEU A 100 30.67 -3.20 11.25
N GLN A 101 31.66 -2.46 10.73
CA GLN A 101 33.02 -2.41 11.28
C GLN A 101 33.08 -1.60 12.57
N GLU A 102 32.42 -0.43 12.62
CA GLU A 102 32.40 0.43 13.81
C GLU A 102 31.70 -0.26 15.01
N ALA A 103 30.58 -0.96 14.77
CA ALA A 103 29.89 -1.74 15.78
C ALA A 103 30.54 -3.12 16.07
N ASN A 104 31.65 -3.47 15.39
CA ASN A 104 32.36 -4.75 15.52
C ASN A 104 31.44 -5.98 15.34
N ILE A 105 30.54 -5.93 14.36
CA ILE A 105 29.58 -6.99 14.07
C ILE A 105 30.30 -8.27 13.65
N GLN A 106 29.85 -9.40 14.20
CA GLN A 106 30.46 -10.71 13.96
C GLN A 106 29.81 -11.45 12.78
N ARG A 107 28.51 -11.25 12.56
CA ARG A 107 27.69 -12.02 11.61
C ARG A 107 26.80 -11.13 10.74
N LEU A 108 26.76 -11.42 9.44
CA LEU A 108 25.92 -10.73 8.45
C LEU A 108 25.15 -11.75 7.60
N LEU A 109 23.83 -11.59 7.48
CA LEU A 109 23.04 -12.22 6.43
C LEU A 109 22.70 -11.18 5.35
N ILE A 110 22.93 -11.50 4.08
CA ILE A 110 22.54 -10.68 2.92
C ILE A 110 21.43 -11.38 2.15
N LEU A 111 20.28 -10.71 1.97
CA LEU A 111 19.24 -11.13 1.03
C LEU A 111 19.65 -10.70 -0.39
N SER A 112 20.37 -11.59 -1.06
CA SER A 112 20.82 -11.44 -2.44
C SER A 112 19.73 -11.94 -3.41
N ALA A 113 20.12 -12.37 -4.61
CA ALA A 113 19.24 -13.00 -5.59
C ALA A 113 20.00 -14.08 -6.38
N ILE A 114 19.28 -15.06 -6.92
CA ILE A 114 19.84 -15.94 -7.96
C ILE A 114 20.32 -15.08 -9.14
N GLY A 115 21.44 -15.45 -9.75
CA GLY A 115 22.07 -14.65 -10.81
C GLY A 115 23.01 -13.53 -10.33
N ALA A 116 22.91 -13.06 -9.09
CA ALA A 116 23.78 -12.01 -8.51
C ALA A 116 25.27 -12.42 -8.31
N HIS A 117 25.67 -13.58 -8.85
CA HIS A 117 27.07 -14.01 -8.98
C HIS A 117 27.70 -13.59 -10.33
N ASN A 118 26.95 -12.89 -11.19
CA ASN A 118 27.43 -12.35 -12.47
C ASN A 118 27.55 -10.82 -12.36
N SER A 119 28.57 -10.24 -12.99
CA SER A 119 28.86 -8.80 -12.90
C SER A 119 28.02 -7.91 -13.83
N SER A 120 27.28 -8.51 -14.76
CA SER A 120 26.62 -7.85 -15.90
C SER A 120 25.65 -8.83 -16.57
N GLY A 121 24.67 -8.34 -17.35
CA GLY A 121 23.71 -9.20 -18.04
C GLY A 121 22.61 -9.74 -17.13
N ILE A 122 22.27 -8.99 -16.07
CA ILE A 122 21.32 -9.36 -15.00
C ILE A 122 20.41 -8.19 -14.56
N GLY A 123 20.52 -7.02 -15.17
CA GLY A 123 19.67 -5.87 -14.95
C GLY A 123 19.70 -5.36 -13.52
N VAL A 124 18.51 -5.14 -12.94
CA VAL A 124 18.34 -4.58 -11.59
C VAL A 124 19.06 -5.39 -10.50
N LEU A 125 19.32 -6.68 -10.73
CA LEU A 125 20.10 -7.56 -9.83
C LEU A 125 21.57 -7.13 -9.67
N ARG A 126 22.05 -6.17 -10.48
CA ARG A 126 23.31 -5.42 -10.24
C ARG A 126 23.38 -4.84 -8.83
N VAL A 127 22.24 -4.47 -8.22
CA VAL A 127 22.18 -4.02 -6.81
C VAL A 127 22.66 -5.11 -5.84
N ASN A 128 22.29 -6.36 -6.10
CA ASN A 128 22.67 -7.51 -5.28
C ASN A 128 24.13 -7.91 -5.54
N TYR A 129 24.58 -7.95 -6.80
CA TYR A 129 25.99 -8.27 -7.13
C TYR A 129 26.98 -7.30 -6.45
N ILE A 130 26.73 -6.00 -6.54
CA ILE A 130 27.60 -4.98 -5.91
C ILE A 130 27.56 -5.09 -4.38
N SER A 131 26.39 -5.39 -3.81
CA SER A 131 26.23 -5.58 -2.37
C SER A 131 26.96 -6.84 -1.86
N ASP A 132 26.81 -7.97 -2.55
CA ASP A 132 27.50 -9.22 -2.27
C ASP A 132 29.02 -9.01 -2.30
N GLU A 133 29.55 -8.42 -3.38
CA GLU A 133 31.00 -8.21 -3.55
C GLU A 133 31.60 -7.22 -2.54
N LEU A 134 30.86 -6.17 -2.15
CA LEU A 134 31.32 -5.24 -1.12
C LEU A 134 31.31 -5.85 0.28
N LEU A 135 30.36 -6.76 0.58
CA LEU A 135 30.06 -7.18 1.95
C LEU A 135 30.46 -8.61 2.30
N LYS A 136 30.74 -9.50 1.34
CA LYS A 136 31.14 -10.90 1.58
C LYS A 136 32.32 -11.11 2.54
N ASP A 137 33.22 -10.13 2.62
CA ASP A 137 34.39 -10.11 3.49
C ASP A 137 34.33 -8.95 4.51
N SER A 138 33.13 -8.46 4.84
CA SER A 138 32.95 -7.27 5.73
C SER A 138 33.02 -7.58 7.22
N VAL A 139 32.67 -8.81 7.62
CA VAL A 139 32.65 -9.31 8.99
C VAL A 139 33.12 -10.78 9.02
N PRO A 140 33.48 -11.36 10.18
CA PRO A 140 34.00 -12.74 10.27
C PRO A 140 33.11 -13.84 9.66
N GLU A 141 31.78 -13.71 9.78
CA GLU A 141 30.82 -14.65 9.20
C GLU A 141 29.81 -13.92 8.31
N VAL A 142 29.79 -14.23 7.02
CA VAL A 142 28.80 -13.72 6.07
C VAL A 142 28.05 -14.88 5.43
N SER A 143 26.73 -14.86 5.54
CA SER A 143 25.82 -15.72 4.77
C SER A 143 25.11 -14.89 3.70
N ILE A 144 24.97 -15.44 2.50
CA ILE A 144 24.38 -14.77 1.34
C ILE A 144 23.30 -15.69 0.77
N VAL A 145 22.05 -15.35 1.07
CA VAL A 145 20.87 -16.13 0.65
C VAL A 145 20.37 -15.64 -0.69
N ARG A 146 20.18 -16.56 -1.64
CA ARG A 146 19.81 -16.28 -3.04
C ARG A 146 18.43 -16.86 -3.37
N PRO A 147 17.34 -16.13 -3.07
CA PRO A 147 16.02 -16.47 -3.58
C PRO A 147 15.97 -16.41 -5.11
N THR A 148 15.01 -17.12 -5.67
CA THR A 148 14.59 -16.99 -7.08
C THR A 148 13.43 -16.00 -7.24
N TYR A 149 12.89 -15.86 -8.45
CA TYR A 149 11.68 -15.08 -8.76
C TYR A 149 10.53 -15.36 -7.77
N PHE A 150 9.78 -14.33 -7.41
CA PHE A 150 8.73 -14.48 -6.40
C PHE A 150 7.40 -14.88 -7.04
N HIS A 151 6.68 -15.77 -6.38
CA HIS A 151 5.27 -16.01 -6.71
C HIS A 151 4.44 -14.72 -6.59
N GLU A 152 4.87 -13.81 -5.71
CA GLU A 152 4.24 -12.53 -5.46
C GLU A 152 4.34 -11.52 -6.63
N ASP A 153 5.23 -11.73 -7.61
CA ASP A 153 5.39 -10.84 -8.77
C ASP A 153 4.14 -10.87 -9.70
N TRP A 154 3.37 -11.97 -9.65
CA TRP A 154 2.12 -12.17 -10.38
C TRP A 154 0.89 -11.51 -9.72
N ALA A 155 1.07 -10.71 -8.66
CA ALA A 155 -0.04 -10.04 -7.96
C ALA A 155 -0.92 -9.16 -8.87
N HIS A 156 -0.41 -8.70 -10.01
CA HIS A 156 -1.18 -7.91 -10.97
C HIS A 156 -2.32 -8.71 -11.64
N LEU A 157 -2.22 -10.04 -11.70
CA LEU A 157 -3.29 -10.90 -12.24
C LEU A 157 -4.57 -10.91 -11.38
N LEU A 158 -4.45 -10.50 -10.11
CA LEU A 158 -5.59 -10.32 -9.21
C LEU A 158 -6.53 -9.19 -9.66
N ASP A 159 -6.00 -8.24 -10.45
CA ASP A 159 -6.79 -7.16 -11.05
C ASP A 159 -7.45 -7.62 -12.35
N ALA A 160 -6.74 -8.38 -13.19
CA ALA A 160 -7.32 -9.02 -14.39
C ALA A 160 -8.53 -9.90 -14.01
N ALA A 161 -8.49 -10.59 -12.87
CA ALA A 161 -9.61 -11.40 -12.37
C ALA A 161 -10.95 -10.65 -12.20
N LYS A 162 -10.96 -9.31 -12.20
CA LYS A 162 -12.18 -8.48 -12.21
C LYS A 162 -12.90 -8.49 -13.56
N GLU A 163 -12.17 -8.69 -14.66
CA GLU A 163 -12.67 -8.64 -16.04
C GLU A 163 -13.63 -9.80 -16.36
N GLU A 164 -14.49 -9.62 -17.36
CA GLU A 164 -15.40 -10.67 -17.84
C GLU A 164 -14.63 -11.80 -18.55
N ASN A 165 -13.69 -11.42 -19.42
CA ASN A 165 -12.83 -12.32 -20.20
C ASN A 165 -11.35 -12.06 -19.86
N PRO A 166 -10.88 -12.49 -18.68
CA PRO A 166 -9.60 -12.04 -18.14
C PRO A 166 -8.40 -12.63 -18.89
N THR A 167 -7.34 -11.84 -19.09
CA THR A 167 -6.10 -12.28 -19.76
C THR A 167 -4.91 -12.36 -18.79
N ILE A 168 -4.16 -13.45 -18.84
CA ILE A 168 -2.82 -13.57 -18.24
C ILE A 168 -1.78 -13.22 -19.31
N TYR A 169 -0.94 -12.22 -19.03
CA TYR A 169 0.25 -11.91 -19.81
C TYR A 169 1.47 -12.45 -19.08
N SER A 170 2.07 -13.53 -19.58
CA SER A 170 3.19 -14.20 -18.91
C SER A 170 4.51 -14.03 -19.65
N TRP A 171 5.49 -13.46 -18.96
CA TRP A 171 6.87 -13.31 -19.43
C TRP A 171 7.70 -14.60 -19.37
N VAL A 172 7.15 -15.72 -18.89
CA VAL A 172 7.83 -17.02 -18.94
C VAL A 172 7.59 -17.66 -20.31
N THR A 173 8.54 -17.43 -21.23
CA THR A 173 8.54 -17.94 -22.60
C THR A 173 9.77 -18.82 -22.88
N PRO A 174 9.68 -19.91 -23.69
CA PRO A 174 8.47 -20.45 -24.35
C PRO A 174 7.48 -21.11 -23.38
N ILE A 175 6.29 -21.50 -23.87
CA ILE A 175 5.15 -21.98 -23.06
C ILE A 175 5.45 -23.23 -22.21
N ASP A 176 6.41 -24.05 -22.65
CA ASP A 176 6.88 -25.27 -22.01
C ASP A 176 8.06 -25.04 -21.06
N TYR A 177 8.69 -23.86 -21.11
CA TYR A 177 9.77 -23.49 -20.20
C TYR A 177 9.23 -23.22 -18.78
N LYS A 178 10.04 -23.61 -17.77
CA LYS A 178 9.71 -23.46 -16.37
C LYS A 178 10.91 -22.97 -15.57
N ILE A 179 10.66 -22.03 -14.67
CA ILE A 179 11.65 -21.45 -13.75
C ILE A 179 11.28 -21.77 -12.31
N PRO A 180 12.24 -21.98 -11.39
CA PRO A 180 11.93 -22.05 -9.98
C PRO A 180 11.37 -20.69 -9.56
N MET A 181 10.22 -20.70 -8.90
CA MET A 181 9.62 -19.55 -8.23
C MET A 181 9.52 -19.87 -6.73
N VAL A 182 9.47 -18.86 -5.86
CA VAL A 182 9.42 -19.05 -4.40
C VAL A 182 8.45 -18.08 -3.73
N GLY A 183 7.88 -18.46 -2.59
CA GLY A 183 7.05 -17.56 -1.79
C GLY A 183 7.88 -16.71 -0.83
N LEU A 184 7.44 -15.46 -0.60
CA LEU A 184 8.09 -14.55 0.34
C LEU A 184 8.20 -15.15 1.75
N LYS A 185 7.20 -15.91 2.20
CA LYS A 185 7.19 -16.58 3.51
C LYS A 185 8.21 -17.72 3.60
N ASP A 186 8.43 -18.49 2.54
CA ASP A 186 9.50 -19.51 2.51
C ASP A 186 10.88 -18.85 2.62
N VAL A 187 11.08 -17.72 1.91
CA VAL A 187 12.33 -16.93 2.01
C VAL A 187 12.49 -16.37 3.42
N ALA A 188 11.43 -15.85 4.03
CA ALA A 188 11.46 -15.32 5.40
C ALA A 188 11.74 -16.38 6.46
N GLU A 189 11.16 -17.58 6.35
CA GLU A 189 11.49 -18.72 7.21
C GLU A 189 12.98 -19.08 7.10
N ASN A 190 13.50 -19.22 5.87
CA ASN A 190 14.92 -19.52 5.65
C ASN A 190 15.87 -18.41 6.14
N CYS A 191 15.48 -17.13 6.02
CA CYS A 191 16.24 -16.03 6.60
C CYS A 191 16.24 -16.07 8.12
N ALA A 192 15.09 -16.35 8.75
CA ALA A 192 14.96 -16.44 10.20
C ALA A 192 15.79 -17.62 10.76
N ASP A 193 15.70 -18.81 10.13
CA ASP A 193 16.51 -19.98 10.50
C ASP A 193 18.01 -19.67 10.40
N ALA A 194 18.47 -19.02 9.33
CA ALA A 194 19.86 -18.64 9.15
C ALA A 194 20.36 -17.59 10.16
N LEU A 195 19.50 -16.67 10.60
CA LEU A 195 19.83 -15.66 11.63
C LEU A 195 19.89 -16.26 13.04
N LEU A 196 19.05 -17.27 13.31
CA LEU A 196 18.97 -17.97 14.60
C LEU A 196 19.99 -19.10 14.76
N ALA A 197 20.48 -19.68 13.66
CA ALA A 197 21.45 -20.77 13.68
C ALA A 197 22.78 -20.38 14.36
N GLU A 198 23.36 -21.33 15.10
CA GLU A 198 24.80 -21.37 15.37
C GLU A 198 25.51 -21.90 14.11
N THR A 199 26.53 -21.20 13.62
CA THR A 199 27.22 -21.59 12.37
C THR A 199 28.69 -21.89 12.58
N ALA A 200 29.19 -22.83 11.78
CA ALA A 200 30.59 -23.23 11.68
C ALA A 200 31.00 -23.41 10.20
N LYS A 201 30.32 -22.69 9.28
CA LYS A 201 30.58 -22.77 7.84
C LYS A 201 31.68 -21.77 7.43
N PRO A 202 32.51 -22.07 6.42
CA PRO A 202 33.41 -21.08 5.84
C PRO A 202 32.65 -19.86 5.32
N SER A 203 33.16 -18.66 5.63
CA SER A 203 32.66 -17.39 5.08
C SER A 203 33.32 -17.08 3.73
N PRO A 204 32.62 -16.50 2.74
CA PRO A 204 31.17 -16.31 2.68
C PRO A 204 30.42 -17.62 2.36
N HIS A 205 29.32 -17.90 3.08
CA HIS A 205 28.45 -19.03 2.80
C HIS A 205 27.29 -18.63 1.87
N TYR A 206 27.25 -19.19 0.67
CA TYR A 206 26.13 -19.04 -0.26
C TYR A 206 25.12 -20.20 -0.14
N PHE A 207 23.83 -19.90 -0.19
CA PHE A 207 22.77 -20.89 -0.40
C PHE A 207 21.60 -20.29 -1.18
N ASN A 208 20.95 -21.11 -2.01
CA ASN A 208 19.78 -20.70 -2.79
C ASN A 208 18.48 -21.05 -2.04
N VAL A 209 17.40 -20.30 -2.28
CA VAL A 209 16.07 -20.61 -1.73
C VAL A 209 15.05 -20.59 -2.88
N PHE A 210 14.70 -21.77 -3.36
CA PHE A 210 13.75 -21.97 -4.45
C PHE A 210 12.46 -22.58 -3.89
N GLY A 211 11.29 -22.30 -4.46
CA GLY A 211 10.06 -23.01 -4.09
C GLY A 211 10.09 -24.48 -4.48
N PRO A 212 9.01 -25.24 -4.20
CA PRO A 212 9.06 -26.71 -4.21
C PRO A 212 9.42 -27.32 -5.57
N ARG A 213 9.09 -26.63 -6.67
CA ARG A 213 9.40 -27.01 -8.06
C ARG A 213 9.55 -25.79 -8.98
N ALA A 214 9.93 -26.04 -10.23
CA ALA A 214 9.80 -25.06 -11.31
C ALA A 214 8.35 -24.93 -11.81
N TYR A 215 8.01 -23.73 -12.27
CA TYR A 215 6.68 -23.32 -12.76
C TYR A 215 6.83 -22.55 -14.09
N GLY A 216 5.87 -22.75 -15.00
CA GLY A 216 5.75 -22.03 -16.26
C GLY A 216 4.36 -21.43 -16.45
N SER A 217 4.15 -20.81 -17.60
CA SER A 217 2.93 -20.07 -17.96
C SER A 217 1.64 -20.89 -17.85
N LEU A 218 1.71 -22.20 -18.09
CA LEU A 218 0.58 -23.12 -17.91
C LEU A 218 0.25 -23.42 -16.44
N ASP A 219 1.25 -23.54 -15.55
CA ASP A 219 1.01 -23.74 -14.11
C ASP A 219 0.37 -22.49 -13.48
N LEU A 220 0.83 -21.30 -13.90
CA LEU A 220 0.28 -20.01 -13.52
C LEU A 220 -1.19 -19.88 -13.94
N LYS A 221 -1.51 -20.26 -15.18
CA LYS A 221 -2.88 -20.32 -15.70
C LYS A 221 -3.74 -21.30 -14.89
N GLU A 222 -3.27 -22.53 -14.68
CA GLU A 222 -4.00 -23.58 -13.95
C GLU A 222 -4.35 -23.12 -12.53
N ALA A 223 -3.39 -22.59 -11.79
CA ALA A 223 -3.61 -22.09 -10.43
C ALA A 223 -4.63 -20.94 -10.39
N VAL A 224 -4.53 -19.96 -11.29
CA VAL A 224 -5.46 -18.81 -11.31
C VAL A 224 -6.87 -19.26 -11.73
N GLU A 225 -7.01 -20.17 -12.69
CA GLU A 225 -8.32 -20.75 -13.07
C GLU A 225 -8.96 -21.54 -11.93
N GLU A 226 -8.19 -22.36 -11.21
CA GLU A 226 -8.64 -23.12 -10.03
C GLU A 226 -9.19 -22.19 -8.93
N ILE A 227 -8.45 -21.13 -8.60
CA ILE A 227 -8.72 -20.28 -7.43
C ILE A 227 -9.88 -19.30 -7.65
N THR A 228 -10.10 -18.84 -8.89
CA THR A 228 -11.20 -17.92 -9.21
C THR A 228 -12.39 -18.58 -9.91
N GLY A 229 -12.29 -19.83 -10.35
CA GLY A 229 -13.35 -20.52 -11.09
C GLY A 229 -13.69 -19.90 -12.45
N LYS A 230 -12.84 -19.00 -12.97
CA LYS A 230 -12.98 -18.38 -14.29
C LYS A 230 -12.03 -19.05 -15.28
N LYS A 231 -12.34 -18.97 -16.57
CA LYS A 231 -11.37 -19.24 -17.65
C LYS A 231 -10.65 -17.95 -18.03
N TYR A 232 -9.36 -18.07 -18.30
CA TYR A 232 -8.50 -16.95 -18.70
C TYR A 232 -7.93 -17.20 -20.09
N GLU A 233 -7.75 -16.15 -20.88
CA GLU A 233 -6.82 -16.21 -22.01
C GLU A 233 -5.38 -16.21 -21.45
N LEU A 234 -4.47 -16.95 -22.09
CA LEU A 234 -3.03 -16.90 -21.77
C LEU A 234 -2.29 -16.39 -22.99
N LYS A 235 -1.66 -15.23 -22.87
CA LYS A 235 -0.73 -14.67 -23.85
C LYS A 235 0.68 -14.71 -23.28
N LEU A 236 1.63 -15.19 -24.07
CA LEU A 236 3.05 -15.00 -23.73
C LEU A 236 3.45 -13.56 -24.02
N VAL A 237 4.43 -13.06 -23.26
CA VAL A 237 5.17 -11.85 -23.58
C VAL A 237 6.52 -12.31 -24.11
N GLU A 238 6.73 -12.17 -25.42
CA GLU A 238 7.97 -12.61 -26.06
C GLU A 238 9.13 -11.64 -25.79
N LYS A 239 10.37 -12.08 -26.05
CA LYS A 239 11.60 -11.36 -25.66
C LYS A 239 11.70 -9.93 -26.20
N ASP A 240 11.18 -9.69 -27.39
CA ASP A 240 11.08 -8.39 -28.04
C ASP A 240 10.00 -7.50 -27.41
N GLN A 241 8.96 -8.11 -26.80
CA GLN A 241 7.85 -7.44 -26.12
C GLN A 241 8.14 -7.13 -24.64
N LEU A 242 9.15 -7.78 -24.02
CA LEU A 242 9.48 -7.63 -22.60
C LEU A 242 9.70 -6.17 -22.16
N LEU A 243 10.25 -5.31 -23.03
CA LEU A 243 10.45 -3.90 -22.70
C LEU A 243 9.11 -3.19 -22.48
N ASP A 244 8.19 -3.30 -23.44
CA ASP A 244 6.91 -2.60 -23.38
C ASP A 244 5.97 -3.21 -22.32
N TYR A 245 6.13 -4.50 -21.99
CA TYR A 245 5.52 -5.11 -20.81
C TYR A 245 6.03 -4.46 -19.51
N TRP A 246 7.35 -4.37 -19.31
CA TRP A 246 7.90 -3.78 -18.09
C TRP A 246 7.60 -2.27 -17.96
N LYS A 247 7.53 -1.51 -19.07
CA LYS A 247 7.08 -0.11 -19.06
C LYS A 247 5.66 0.12 -18.51
N GLN A 248 4.82 -0.92 -18.47
CA GLN A 248 3.48 -0.85 -17.88
C GLN A 248 3.46 -1.11 -16.37
N ILE A 249 4.58 -1.60 -15.80
CA ILE A 249 4.67 -2.12 -14.42
C ILE A 249 5.67 -1.32 -13.58
N VAL A 250 6.80 -0.91 -14.16
CA VAL A 250 7.86 -0.12 -13.51
C VAL A 250 8.06 1.22 -14.21
N PRO A 251 8.63 2.25 -13.55
CA PRO A 251 9.00 3.50 -14.22
C PRO A 251 9.89 3.24 -15.44
N GLU A 252 9.64 3.93 -16.55
CA GLU A 252 10.23 3.63 -17.86
C GLU A 252 11.77 3.49 -17.84
N PHE A 253 12.45 4.30 -17.01
CA PHE A 253 13.91 4.27 -16.88
C PHE A 253 14.48 3.02 -16.18
N TYR A 254 13.66 2.18 -15.54
CA TYR A 254 14.03 0.83 -15.08
C TYR A 254 13.55 -0.29 -16.01
N ALA A 255 12.75 -0.01 -17.04
CA ALA A 255 12.13 -1.06 -17.85
C ALA A 255 13.17 -1.92 -18.60
N GLU A 256 14.31 -1.35 -19.01
CA GLU A 256 15.47 -2.08 -19.54
C GLU A 256 16.15 -2.96 -18.47
N GLU A 257 16.29 -2.48 -17.22
CA GLU A 257 16.86 -3.28 -16.13
C GLU A 257 15.97 -4.47 -15.75
N PHE A 258 14.65 -4.31 -15.77
CA PHE A 258 13.71 -5.42 -15.51
C PHE A 258 13.64 -6.39 -16.70
N LYS A 259 13.67 -5.89 -17.93
CA LYS A 259 13.80 -6.69 -19.17
C LYS A 259 15.09 -7.52 -19.19
N GLU A 260 16.24 -6.96 -18.80
CA GLU A 260 17.50 -7.74 -18.71
C GLU A 260 17.41 -8.80 -17.59
N MET A 261 16.87 -8.46 -16.41
CA MET A 261 16.61 -9.42 -15.33
C MET A 261 15.69 -10.58 -15.77
N THR A 262 14.62 -10.31 -16.52
CA THR A 262 13.77 -11.38 -17.09
C THR A 262 14.55 -12.20 -18.11
N THR A 263 15.18 -11.55 -19.09
CA THR A 263 15.88 -12.21 -20.20
C THR A 263 16.99 -13.13 -19.70
N CYS A 264 17.72 -12.74 -18.64
CA CYS A 264 18.81 -13.54 -18.09
C CYS A 264 18.34 -14.87 -17.49
N GLY A 265 17.06 -15.00 -17.11
CA GLY A 265 16.44 -16.21 -16.56
C GLY A 265 15.48 -16.95 -17.49
N LEU A 266 15.43 -16.61 -18.78
CA LEU A 266 14.74 -17.43 -19.79
C LEU A 266 15.61 -18.62 -20.25
N ALA A 267 15.09 -19.53 -21.06
CA ALA A 267 15.70 -20.84 -21.35
C ALA A 267 17.17 -20.83 -21.85
N ASP A 268 17.56 -19.80 -22.59
CA ASP A 268 18.89 -19.50 -23.13
C ASP A 268 19.63 -18.39 -22.37
N GLY A 269 19.02 -17.88 -21.30
CA GLY A 269 19.52 -16.79 -20.47
C GLY A 269 20.73 -17.19 -19.61
N LEU A 270 21.53 -16.19 -19.25
CA LEU A 270 22.79 -16.31 -18.50
C LEU A 270 22.69 -17.19 -17.24
N ILE A 271 21.56 -17.14 -16.53
CA ILE A 271 21.35 -17.75 -15.21
C ILE A 271 20.45 -19.00 -15.26
N ALA A 272 19.94 -19.39 -16.43
CA ALA A 272 19.05 -20.55 -16.59
C ALA A 272 19.68 -21.86 -16.08
N LYS A 273 20.98 -22.02 -16.36
CA LYS A 273 21.84 -23.11 -15.89
C LYS A 273 21.99 -23.19 -14.36
N ASN A 274 21.63 -22.14 -13.62
CA ASN A 274 21.75 -22.04 -12.17
C ASN A 274 20.46 -22.43 -11.43
N PHE A 275 19.39 -22.77 -12.16
CA PHE A 275 18.14 -23.28 -11.58
C PHE A 275 18.23 -24.77 -11.17
N VAL A 276 19.27 -25.09 -10.41
CA VAL A 276 19.61 -26.44 -9.95
C VAL A 276 19.21 -26.61 -8.48
N TYR A 277 18.58 -27.74 -8.18
CA TYR A 277 18.25 -28.14 -6.81
C TYR A 277 19.32 -29.09 -6.27
N ASP A 278 20.50 -28.54 -5.97
CA ASP A 278 21.64 -29.23 -5.34
C ASP A 278 21.62 -29.10 -3.80
N GLU A 279 22.67 -29.59 -3.12
CA GLU A 279 22.80 -29.56 -1.66
C GLU A 279 22.89 -28.15 -1.02
N ASN A 280 23.09 -27.10 -1.84
CA ASN A 280 23.11 -25.70 -1.42
C ASN A 280 21.78 -24.99 -1.73
N THR A 281 20.80 -25.67 -2.32
CA THR A 281 19.46 -25.13 -2.64
C THR A 281 18.41 -25.64 -1.65
N VAL A 282 17.96 -24.78 -0.75
CA VAL A 282 16.83 -25.11 0.13
C VAL A 282 15.52 -25.01 -0.65
N ARG A 283 14.63 -25.99 -0.41
CA ARG A 283 13.30 -26.04 -1.01
C ARG A 283 12.26 -25.42 -0.08
N GLY A 284 11.66 -24.33 -0.53
CA GLY A 284 10.43 -23.77 0.02
C GLY A 284 9.27 -24.78 -0.05
N LYS A 285 8.34 -24.63 0.89
CA LYS A 285 7.25 -25.57 1.17
C LYS A 285 5.95 -25.15 0.47
N LEU A 286 5.79 -23.87 0.15
CA LEU A 286 4.52 -23.31 -0.32
C LEU A 286 4.34 -23.46 -1.84
N PRO A 287 3.26 -24.11 -2.31
CA PRO A 287 2.91 -24.14 -3.73
C PRO A 287 2.45 -22.78 -4.26
N GLN A 288 2.69 -22.54 -5.56
CA GLN A 288 2.15 -21.37 -6.28
C GLN A 288 0.65 -21.15 -6.04
N SER A 289 -0.17 -22.21 -6.15
CA SER A 289 -1.62 -22.11 -5.93
C SER A 289 -1.97 -21.67 -4.51
N THR A 290 -1.23 -22.12 -3.49
CA THR A 290 -1.41 -21.64 -2.11
C THR A 290 -1.09 -20.16 -1.97
N ILE A 291 -0.03 -19.66 -2.62
CA ILE A 291 0.37 -18.24 -2.53
C ILE A 291 -0.59 -17.35 -3.32
N VAL A 292 -0.97 -17.75 -4.53
CA VAL A 292 -2.01 -17.05 -5.33
C VAL A 292 -3.35 -17.06 -4.58
N ALA A 293 -3.71 -18.15 -3.88
CA ALA A 293 -4.91 -18.23 -3.06
C ALA A 293 -4.83 -17.30 -1.84
N LEU A 294 -3.68 -17.20 -1.18
CA LEU A 294 -3.44 -16.24 -0.11
C LEU A 294 -3.54 -14.79 -0.62
N GLN A 295 -3.03 -14.49 -1.81
CA GLN A 295 -3.17 -13.17 -2.43
C GLN A 295 -4.64 -12.83 -2.76
N PHE A 296 -5.38 -13.75 -3.38
CA PHE A 296 -6.83 -13.60 -3.58
C PHE A 296 -7.58 -13.50 -2.25
N SER A 297 -7.15 -14.21 -1.21
CA SER A 297 -7.73 -14.12 0.14
C SER A 297 -7.41 -12.79 0.82
N ILE A 298 -6.23 -12.22 0.63
CA ILE A 298 -5.88 -10.89 1.15
C ILE A 298 -6.75 -9.83 0.49
N ILE A 299 -7.00 -9.91 -0.82
CA ILE A 299 -7.92 -8.99 -1.50
C ILE A 299 -9.37 -9.25 -1.11
N ARG A 300 -9.83 -10.51 -0.98
CA ARG A 300 -11.16 -10.82 -0.46
C ARG A 300 -11.33 -10.28 0.97
N ASN A 301 -10.35 -10.46 1.84
CA ASN A 301 -10.40 -9.98 3.22
C ASN A 301 -10.31 -8.45 3.28
N THR A 302 -9.42 -7.80 2.53
CA THR A 302 -9.39 -6.33 2.46
C THR A 302 -10.71 -5.77 1.90
N ARG A 303 -11.36 -6.47 0.96
CA ARG A 303 -12.74 -6.17 0.53
C ARG A 303 -13.78 -6.49 1.60
N GLN A 304 -13.62 -7.54 2.40
CA GLN A 304 -14.52 -7.92 3.49
C GLN A 304 -14.43 -6.92 4.66
N ASP A 305 -13.23 -6.45 4.98
CA ASP A 305 -12.91 -5.45 6.01
C ASP A 305 -13.41 -4.08 5.57
N ALA A 306 -13.13 -3.67 4.32
CA ALA A 306 -13.71 -2.46 3.75
C ALA A 306 -15.24 -2.57 3.62
N SER A 307 -15.79 -3.71 3.19
CA SER A 307 -17.23 -3.91 3.04
C SER A 307 -17.96 -4.08 4.37
N SER A 308 -17.30 -4.49 5.46
CA SER A 308 -17.91 -4.50 6.79
C SER A 308 -17.87 -3.12 7.42
N ALA A 309 -16.73 -2.42 7.35
CA ALA A 309 -16.62 -1.01 7.73
C ALA A 309 -17.59 -0.10 6.95
N LEU A 310 -17.92 -0.44 5.70
CA LEU A 310 -18.91 0.26 4.87
C LEU A 310 -20.34 -0.30 4.99
N ALA A 311 -20.55 -1.55 5.42
CA ALA A 311 -21.90 -2.09 5.70
C ALA A 311 -22.42 -1.67 7.07
N GLU A 312 -21.55 -1.39 8.04
CA GLU A 312 -21.91 -0.66 9.27
C GLU A 312 -22.27 0.82 8.97
N PHE A 313 -21.96 1.32 7.77
CA PHE A 313 -22.28 2.68 7.33
C PHE A 313 -23.73 2.80 6.83
N VAL A 314 -24.67 2.70 7.77
CA VAL A 314 -26.10 2.94 7.51
C VAL A 314 -26.30 4.38 7.02
N TYR A 315 -26.91 4.53 5.84
CA TYR A 315 -27.30 5.84 5.31
C TYR A 315 -28.54 6.34 6.06
N ASP A 316 -28.34 7.32 6.95
CA ASP A 316 -29.41 8.02 7.64
C ASP A 316 -29.73 9.34 6.91
N LYS A 317 -30.95 9.42 6.37
CA LYS A 317 -31.46 10.55 5.59
C LYS A 317 -31.83 11.79 6.44
N ASP A 318 -31.97 11.64 7.75
CA ASP A 318 -32.55 12.66 8.63
C ASP A 318 -31.47 13.47 9.40
N ILE A 319 -30.18 13.08 9.29
CA ILE A 319 -29.05 13.78 9.90
C ILE A 319 -28.77 15.14 9.22
N LYS A 320 -28.71 16.21 10.02
CA LYS A 320 -28.32 17.57 9.56
C LYS A 320 -27.46 18.29 10.60
N PHE A 321 -26.32 18.85 10.16
CA PHE A 321 -25.47 19.68 11.01
C PHE A 321 -26.11 21.05 11.28
N THR A 322 -26.05 21.53 12.53
CA THR A 322 -26.52 22.87 12.93
C THR A 322 -25.36 23.83 13.21
N SER A 323 -25.61 25.12 13.04
CA SER A 323 -24.59 26.18 13.03
C SER A 323 -24.06 26.52 14.43
N LEU A 324 -22.74 26.73 14.51
CA LEU A 324 -22.03 27.24 15.70
C LEU A 324 -22.46 28.70 15.99
N THR A 325 -22.72 29.02 17.26
CA THR A 325 -23.35 30.30 17.68
C THR A 325 -22.47 31.23 18.53
N ALA A 326 -21.20 30.88 18.76
CA ALA A 326 -20.24 31.72 19.50
C ALA A 326 -18.91 31.85 18.75
N THR A 327 -18.24 32.99 18.90
CA THR A 327 -17.00 33.38 18.17
C THR A 327 -15.71 32.75 18.70
N ASP A 328 -15.76 32.16 19.89
CA ASP A 328 -14.59 31.89 20.73
C ASP A 328 -14.24 30.38 20.77
N GLU A 329 -15.11 29.53 20.22
CA GLU A 329 -15.09 28.09 20.41
C GLU A 329 -14.47 27.36 19.21
N VAL A 330 -13.45 26.53 19.47
CA VAL A 330 -12.73 25.76 18.45
C VAL A 330 -12.52 24.32 18.96
N PRO A 331 -12.86 23.27 18.18
CA PRO A 331 -12.61 21.88 18.57
C PRO A 331 -11.11 21.56 18.57
N CYS A 332 -10.68 20.65 19.46
CA CYS A 332 -9.31 20.16 19.47
C CYS A 332 -9.12 19.02 18.44
N PHE A 333 -7.85 18.73 18.12
CA PHE A 333 -7.49 17.70 17.14
C PHE A 333 -8.07 16.31 17.43
N LEU A 334 -8.22 15.94 18.71
CA LEU A 334 -8.84 14.67 19.11
C LEU A 334 -10.33 14.63 18.74
N CYS A 335 -11.09 15.69 19.04
CA CYS A 335 -12.51 15.77 18.69
C CYS A 335 -12.74 15.73 17.17
N LEU A 336 -11.81 16.28 16.38
CA LEU A 336 -11.84 16.23 14.91
C LEU A 336 -11.54 14.83 14.33
N THR A 337 -11.01 13.89 15.13
CA THR A 337 -10.54 12.58 14.65
C THR A 337 -11.26 11.37 15.27
N THR A 338 -11.95 11.51 16.40
CA THR A 338 -12.51 10.37 17.15
C THR A 338 -14.00 10.44 17.49
N ILE A 339 -14.79 11.32 16.83
CA ILE A 339 -16.23 11.47 17.12
C ILE A 339 -17.03 11.24 15.84
N HIS A 340 -17.77 10.12 15.80
CA HIS A 340 -18.43 9.60 14.59
C HIS A 340 -19.97 9.69 14.64
N ARG A 341 -20.56 10.23 15.73
CA ARG A 341 -22.02 10.34 15.93
C ARG A 341 -22.35 11.66 16.64
N ASP A 342 -23.54 12.20 16.38
CA ASP A 342 -23.94 13.57 16.75
C ASP A 342 -23.91 13.86 18.26
N ALA A 343 -23.22 14.95 18.64
CA ALA A 343 -23.36 15.59 19.95
C ALA A 343 -22.88 17.06 19.90
N ARG A 344 -23.67 17.95 20.51
CA ARG A 344 -23.32 19.36 20.75
C ARG A 344 -22.21 19.46 21.80
N LEU A 345 -21.02 19.93 21.43
CA LEU A 345 -19.83 20.01 22.30
C LEU A 345 -19.23 21.42 22.38
N LEU A 346 -19.57 22.13 23.45
CA LEU A 346 -18.93 23.41 23.82
C LEU A 346 -17.53 23.14 24.41
N CYS A 347 -16.48 23.80 23.90
CA CYS A 347 -15.11 23.61 24.39
C CYS A 347 -14.64 24.82 25.22
N VAL A 348 -13.92 24.56 26.32
CA VAL A 348 -13.61 25.58 27.34
C VAL A 348 -12.52 26.57 26.87
N ALA A 349 -12.95 27.60 26.14
CA ALA A 349 -12.11 28.73 25.75
C ALA A 349 -11.76 29.60 26.97
N LYS A 350 -10.55 29.40 27.51
CA LYS A 350 -9.81 30.19 28.52
C LYS A 350 -10.47 30.52 29.89
N ASN A 351 -11.73 30.95 29.96
CA ASN A 351 -12.33 31.56 31.17
C ASN A 351 -13.67 30.95 31.64
N SER A 352 -14.26 29.96 30.95
CA SER A 352 -15.52 29.34 31.39
C SER A 352 -15.30 28.33 32.54
N ALA A 353 -15.37 28.81 33.78
CA ALA A 353 -15.19 28.01 35.01
C ALA A 353 -16.38 27.08 35.35
N LYS A 354 -17.17 26.64 34.36
CA LYS A 354 -18.44 25.91 34.57
C LYS A 354 -18.59 24.59 33.79
N LEU A 355 -17.63 24.19 32.97
CA LEU A 355 -17.76 23.03 32.08
C LEU A 355 -16.59 22.04 32.18
N ILE A 356 -16.88 20.76 31.92
CA ILE A 356 -15.95 19.63 31.94
C ILE A 356 -15.75 19.15 30.50
N CYS A 357 -14.52 18.83 30.09
CA CYS A 357 -14.27 18.23 28.77
C CYS A 357 -14.82 16.80 28.72
N LEU A 358 -15.79 16.52 27.85
CA LEU A 358 -16.49 15.23 27.84
C LEU A 358 -15.62 14.03 27.41
N CYS A 359 -14.58 14.25 26.60
CA CYS A 359 -13.68 13.17 26.16
C CYS A 359 -12.68 12.69 27.23
N CYS A 360 -12.32 13.54 28.20
CA CYS A 360 -11.34 13.19 29.26
C CYS A 360 -11.84 13.44 30.70
N GLN A 361 -13.11 13.86 30.83
CA GLN A 361 -13.85 14.18 32.05
C GLN A 361 -13.11 15.04 33.08
N ASN A 362 -12.23 15.93 32.61
CA ASN A 362 -11.39 16.78 33.45
C ASN A 362 -11.60 18.26 33.10
N SER A 363 -11.85 19.10 34.12
CA SER A 363 -12.08 20.55 34.00
C SER A 363 -10.82 21.40 34.18
N SER A 364 -9.74 20.85 34.75
CA SER A 364 -8.48 21.58 35.02
C SER A 364 -7.34 21.21 34.05
N LYS A 365 -7.43 20.05 33.39
CA LYS A 365 -6.47 19.57 32.39
C LYS A 365 -6.61 20.30 31.06
N LYS A 366 -5.81 21.35 30.87
CA LYS A 366 -5.68 22.07 29.60
C LYS A 366 -5.03 21.16 28.55
N CYS A 367 -5.83 20.61 27.63
CA CYS A 367 -5.32 19.89 26.47
C CYS A 367 -4.45 20.81 25.59
N GLY A 368 -3.45 20.24 24.92
CA GLY A 368 -2.57 20.99 24.01
C GLY A 368 -3.37 21.67 22.90
N TYR A 369 -3.24 22.99 22.77
CA TYR A 369 -3.78 23.71 21.63
C TYR A 369 -2.99 23.35 20.36
N ILE A 370 -3.62 23.41 19.19
CA ILE A 370 -2.93 23.22 17.91
C ILE A 370 -1.92 24.38 17.76
N PRO A 371 -0.60 24.12 17.77
CA PRO A 371 0.41 25.18 17.75
C PRO A 371 0.22 26.15 16.58
N ARG A 372 0.47 27.45 16.80
CA ARG A 372 0.20 28.53 15.83
C ARG A 372 0.85 28.31 14.47
N GLU A 373 1.93 27.54 14.46
CA GLU A 373 2.80 27.23 13.34
C GLU A 373 2.17 26.19 12.41
N ILE A 374 1.46 25.19 12.96
CA ILE A 374 0.69 24.19 12.19
C ILE A 374 -0.80 24.52 12.09
N LEU A 375 -1.25 25.57 12.79
CA LEU A 375 -2.59 26.13 12.67
C LEU A 375 -2.89 26.50 11.20
N GLY A 376 -1.89 26.91 10.41
CA GLY A 376 -2.03 27.10 8.97
C GLY A 376 -2.44 25.85 8.18
N ALA A 377 -1.98 24.65 8.57
CA ALA A 377 -2.35 23.39 7.91
C ALA A 377 -3.74 22.89 8.35
N ALA A 378 -4.06 23.01 9.64
CA ALA A 378 -5.42 22.74 10.14
C ALA A 378 -6.44 23.72 9.52
N GLN A 379 -6.07 25.00 9.44
CA GLN A 379 -6.85 26.04 8.76
C GLN A 379 -6.90 25.82 7.25
N PHE A 380 -5.89 25.22 6.60
CA PHE A 380 -5.95 24.83 5.18
C PHE A 380 -6.99 23.73 4.97
N TYR A 381 -6.97 22.66 5.77
CA TYR A 381 -7.95 21.57 5.66
C TYR A 381 -9.38 22.05 5.97
N TRP A 382 -9.54 22.84 7.05
CA TRP A 382 -10.80 23.50 7.39
C TRP A 382 -11.25 24.50 6.32
N ASN A 383 -10.34 25.30 5.76
CA ASN A 383 -10.65 26.22 4.66
C ASN A 383 -10.92 25.49 3.35
N HIS A 384 -10.40 24.28 3.10
CA HIS A 384 -10.74 23.51 1.92
C HIS A 384 -12.22 23.11 1.97
N VAL A 385 -12.62 22.46 3.06
CA VAL A 385 -14.03 22.12 3.35
C VAL A 385 -14.93 23.37 3.38
N ARG A 386 -14.50 24.42 4.10
CA ARG A 386 -15.28 25.66 4.26
C ARG A 386 -15.31 26.52 2.99
N ARG A 387 -14.30 26.47 2.10
CA ARG A 387 -14.32 27.17 0.80
C ARG A 387 -15.32 26.53 -0.13
N LEU A 388 -15.39 25.18 -0.16
CA LEU A 388 -16.44 24.46 -0.88
C LEU A 388 -17.84 24.85 -0.36
N GLN A 389 -18.02 24.90 0.97
CA GLN A 389 -19.27 25.34 1.61
C GLN A 389 -19.60 26.82 1.38
N THR A 390 -18.60 27.70 1.30
CA THR A 390 -18.80 29.16 1.12
C THR A 390 -19.08 29.51 -0.34
N LEU A 391 -18.43 28.82 -1.29
CA LEU A 391 -18.75 28.92 -2.72
C LEU A 391 -20.18 28.45 -3.02
N ALA A 392 -20.68 27.46 -2.27
CA ALA A 392 -22.08 27.04 -2.32
C ALA A 392 -23.06 28.02 -1.62
N ALA A 393 -22.57 28.99 -0.83
CA ALA A 393 -23.41 29.85 0.02
C ALA A 393 -23.76 31.22 -0.60
N ASN A 394 -22.95 31.76 -1.51
CA ASN A 394 -23.35 32.81 -2.47
C ASN A 394 -22.30 33.02 -3.58
N PRO A 395 -22.62 32.85 -4.86
CA PRO A 395 -21.62 32.75 -5.93
C PRO A 395 -21.43 34.05 -6.76
N ASP A 396 -21.11 35.20 -6.16
CA ASP A 396 -20.58 36.36 -6.91
C ASP A 396 -19.35 37.02 -6.27
N THR A 397 -18.20 36.55 -6.75
CA THR A 397 -16.98 37.30 -7.09
C THR A 397 -16.32 38.23 -6.04
N SER A 398 -15.11 37.85 -5.61
CA SER A 398 -13.98 38.78 -5.40
C SER A 398 -12.66 38.06 -5.05
N VAL A 399 -12.71 36.90 -4.38
CA VAL A 399 -11.53 36.18 -3.84
C VAL A 399 -10.73 35.41 -4.92
N ALA A 400 -10.44 36.08 -6.04
CA ALA A 400 -9.59 35.61 -7.13
C ALA A 400 -8.47 36.61 -7.50
N GLU A 401 -8.54 37.89 -7.10
CA GLU A 401 -7.43 38.86 -7.29
C GLU A 401 -6.17 38.59 -6.45
N GLN A 402 -6.13 37.50 -5.68
CA GLN A 402 -5.04 37.18 -4.74
C GLN A 402 -4.35 35.83 -4.95
N ILE A 403 -4.69 35.05 -5.99
CA ILE A 403 -4.07 33.72 -6.23
C ILE A 403 -3.79 33.43 -7.72
N SER A 404 -3.51 34.46 -8.52
CA SER A 404 -2.75 34.35 -9.76
C SER A 404 -1.48 35.19 -9.60
N ASP A 405 -0.49 34.60 -8.91
CA ASP A 405 0.64 35.31 -8.28
C ASP A 405 0.17 36.31 -7.19
N PRO A 406 1.06 36.74 -6.27
CA PRO A 406 1.09 38.09 -5.71
C PRO A 406 0.76 39.29 -6.63
N PHE A 407 0.52 39.11 -7.94
CA PHE A 407 0.40 40.20 -8.93
C PHE A 407 -0.68 40.02 -10.03
N LYS A 408 -1.97 39.85 -9.65
CA LYS A 408 -3.19 40.30 -10.41
C LYS A 408 -3.54 39.49 -11.73
N GLN A 409 -4.63 39.66 -12.51
CA GLN A 409 -6.01 40.24 -12.50
C GLN A 409 -6.77 39.70 -13.76
N SER A 410 -8.08 39.86 -14.08
CA SER A 410 -9.31 40.40 -13.42
C SER A 410 -10.59 39.97 -14.20
N SER A 411 -11.78 40.22 -13.62
CA SER A 411 -13.11 40.47 -14.24
C SER A 411 -13.83 39.43 -15.14
N ASN A 412 -15.05 39.08 -14.70
CA ASN A 412 -16.22 38.65 -15.48
C ASN A 412 -16.11 37.46 -16.45
N ASP A 413 -16.13 36.24 -15.91
CA ASP A 413 -17.21 35.31 -16.25
C ASP A 413 -17.42 34.24 -15.15
N ARG A 414 -18.62 33.63 -15.09
CA ARG A 414 -18.90 32.51 -14.17
C ARG A 414 -18.66 31.19 -14.88
N ASP A 415 -17.62 30.45 -14.50
CA ASP A 415 -17.36 29.12 -15.09
C ASP A 415 -18.38 28.08 -14.58
N VAL A 416 -19.50 27.99 -15.31
CA VAL A 416 -20.56 27.00 -15.11
C VAL A 416 -20.06 25.58 -15.39
N ALA A 417 -19.09 25.41 -16.30
CA ALA A 417 -18.56 24.09 -16.65
C ALA A 417 -17.81 23.47 -15.47
N LEU A 418 -16.99 24.24 -14.74
CA LEU A 418 -16.27 23.76 -13.56
C LEU A 418 -17.22 23.32 -12.43
N ASN A 419 -18.34 24.03 -12.23
CA ASN A 419 -19.37 23.66 -11.25
C ASN A 419 -20.12 22.38 -11.65
N ILE A 420 -20.50 22.26 -12.94
CA ILE A 420 -21.10 21.03 -13.48
C ILE A 420 -20.13 19.86 -13.34
N GLN A 421 -18.87 20.03 -13.75
CA GLN A 421 -17.82 19.01 -13.66
C GLN A 421 -17.59 18.55 -12.21
N THR A 422 -17.57 19.47 -11.25
CA THR A 422 -17.41 19.14 -9.82
C THR A 422 -18.59 18.30 -9.31
N GLN A 423 -19.83 18.65 -9.65
CA GLN A 423 -21.00 17.86 -9.27
C GLN A 423 -21.06 16.49 -9.97
N VAL A 424 -20.64 16.42 -11.23
CA VAL A 424 -20.51 15.15 -11.98
C VAL A 424 -19.42 14.26 -11.39
N MET A 425 -18.29 14.82 -10.96
CA MET A 425 -17.23 14.05 -10.27
C MET A 425 -17.71 13.52 -8.91
N ALA A 426 -18.41 14.33 -8.12
CA ALA A 426 -19.02 13.86 -6.87
C ALA A 426 -20.05 12.75 -7.11
N ALA A 427 -20.92 12.92 -8.11
CA ALA A 427 -21.91 11.91 -8.50
C ALA A 427 -21.27 10.60 -8.98
N ASN A 428 -20.23 10.69 -9.81
CA ASN A 428 -19.50 9.54 -10.31
C ASN A 428 -18.78 8.78 -9.18
N ASN A 429 -18.22 9.49 -8.19
CA ASN A 429 -17.58 8.87 -7.03
C ASN A 429 -18.59 8.11 -6.15
N GLU A 430 -19.79 8.67 -5.93
CA GLU A 430 -20.86 7.99 -5.18
C GLU A 430 -21.40 6.79 -5.96
N LEU A 431 -21.72 6.95 -7.25
CA LEU A 431 -22.18 5.85 -8.11
C LEU A 431 -21.14 4.73 -8.24
N LEU A 432 -19.84 5.08 -8.33
CA LEU A 432 -18.74 4.11 -8.30
C LEU A 432 -18.67 3.38 -6.95
N SER A 433 -18.91 4.08 -5.84
CA SER A 433 -18.95 3.46 -4.51
C SER A 433 -20.13 2.48 -4.38
N LEU A 434 -21.31 2.84 -4.86
CA LEU A 434 -22.48 1.95 -4.94
C LEU A 434 -22.22 0.74 -5.85
N GLN A 435 -21.55 0.93 -6.99
CA GLN A 435 -21.15 -0.14 -7.90
C GLN A 435 -20.13 -1.08 -7.26
N LEU A 436 -19.14 -0.54 -6.53
CA LEU A 436 -18.14 -1.32 -5.79
C LEU A 436 -18.79 -2.14 -4.67
N LEU A 437 -19.73 -1.57 -3.90
CA LEU A 437 -20.49 -2.28 -2.86
C LEU A 437 -21.33 -3.42 -3.46
N ARG A 438 -22.05 -3.17 -4.57
CA ARG A 438 -22.82 -4.20 -5.27
C ARG A 438 -21.92 -5.30 -5.85
N THR A 439 -20.75 -4.95 -6.36
CA THR A 439 -19.74 -5.90 -6.88
C THR A 439 -19.03 -6.66 -5.76
N ALA A 440 -19.00 -6.11 -4.53
CA ALA A 440 -18.56 -6.81 -3.32
C ALA A 440 -19.63 -7.74 -2.72
N GLY A 441 -20.84 -7.78 -3.29
CA GLY A 441 -21.93 -8.66 -2.85
C GLY A 441 -22.95 -8.03 -1.89
N VAL A 442 -22.89 -6.72 -1.65
CA VAL A 442 -23.88 -6.02 -0.81
C VAL A 442 -25.21 -5.95 -1.55
N SER A 443 -26.28 -6.50 -0.93
CA SER A 443 -27.64 -6.49 -1.45
C SER A 443 -28.45 -5.32 -0.88
N PHE A 444 -28.76 -4.34 -1.73
CA PHE A 444 -29.70 -3.25 -1.42
C PHE A 444 -31.12 -3.64 -1.82
N SER A 445 -32.15 -3.09 -1.17
CA SER A 445 -33.52 -3.19 -1.69
C SER A 445 -33.68 -2.36 -2.97
N PRO A 446 -34.68 -2.64 -3.83
CA PRO A 446 -34.96 -1.81 -5.01
C PRO A 446 -35.15 -0.33 -4.66
N GLU A 447 -35.84 -0.06 -3.54
CA GLU A 447 -36.17 1.27 -3.05
C GLU A 447 -34.93 1.98 -2.50
N GLU A 448 -34.08 1.28 -1.73
CA GLU A 448 -32.82 1.84 -1.23
C GLU A 448 -31.85 2.13 -2.39
N MET A 449 -31.73 1.21 -3.35
CA MET A 449 -30.90 1.40 -4.53
C MET A 449 -31.38 2.59 -5.36
N GLN A 450 -32.70 2.73 -5.56
CA GLN A 450 -33.30 3.86 -6.26
C GLN A 450 -33.08 5.18 -5.50
N ALA A 451 -33.22 5.19 -4.17
CA ALA A 451 -32.97 6.36 -3.33
C ALA A 451 -31.48 6.78 -3.35
N ARG A 452 -30.55 5.85 -3.19
CA ARG A 452 -29.10 6.13 -3.25
C ARG A 452 -28.67 6.60 -4.64
N VAL A 453 -29.15 5.98 -5.72
CA VAL A 453 -28.87 6.44 -7.10
C VAL A 453 -29.47 7.83 -7.38
N ALA A 454 -30.66 8.15 -6.84
CA ALA A 454 -31.23 9.49 -6.94
C ALA A 454 -30.42 10.53 -6.12
N ALA A 455 -30.02 10.17 -4.90
CA ALA A 455 -29.19 10.99 -4.02
C ALA A 455 -27.74 11.16 -4.50
N ALA A 456 -27.27 10.29 -5.40
CA ALA A 456 -25.98 10.41 -6.07
C ALA A 456 -26.00 11.37 -7.27
N ARG A 457 -27.16 11.66 -7.89
CA ARG A 457 -27.21 12.52 -9.10
C ARG A 457 -26.66 13.94 -8.83
N PRO A 458 -26.02 14.60 -9.81
CA PRO A 458 -25.74 16.04 -9.74
C PRO A 458 -27.01 16.83 -9.41
N LEU A 459 -26.91 17.93 -8.65
CA LEU A 459 -28.10 18.66 -8.16
C LEU A 459 -28.93 19.22 -9.32
N PHE A 460 -28.28 19.69 -10.40
CA PHE A 460 -28.93 20.12 -11.63
C PHE A 460 -29.69 19.01 -12.40
N ALA A 461 -29.52 17.74 -12.00
CA ALA A 461 -30.15 16.56 -12.60
C ALA A 461 -31.11 15.83 -11.63
N ARG A 462 -31.50 16.49 -10.53
CA ARG A 462 -32.53 16.02 -9.59
C ARG A 462 -33.87 16.67 -9.90
N ASP A 463 -34.91 15.86 -9.90
CA ASP A 463 -36.29 16.32 -9.99
C ASP A 463 -36.84 16.57 -8.59
N GLU A 464 -36.56 17.75 -8.03
CA GLU A 464 -36.99 18.12 -6.67
C GLU A 464 -38.50 18.43 -6.59
N SER A 465 -39.24 18.45 -7.71
CA SER A 465 -40.69 18.68 -7.73
C SER A 465 -41.51 17.63 -6.98
N LYS A 466 -40.90 16.48 -6.65
CA LYS A 466 -41.51 15.34 -5.95
C LYS A 466 -41.16 15.26 -4.44
N ALA A 467 -40.46 16.25 -3.90
CA ALA A 467 -40.06 16.29 -2.49
C ALA A 467 -40.97 17.20 -1.64
N THR A 468 -42.18 16.73 -1.30
CA THR A 468 -43.11 17.49 -0.44
C THR A 468 -42.73 17.39 1.05
N PRO A 469 -42.66 18.53 1.78
CA PRO A 469 -42.57 18.52 3.24
C PRO A 469 -43.96 18.27 3.87
N HIS A 470 -44.00 17.54 4.99
CA HIS A 470 -45.25 17.06 5.59
C HIS A 470 -46.21 18.18 6.09
N GLY A 471 -47.51 18.02 5.81
CA GLY A 471 -48.59 18.79 6.44
C GLY A 471 -50.00 18.32 6.04
N SER A 472 -50.75 17.77 7.01
CA SER A 472 -52.23 17.61 7.07
C SER A 472 -53.03 17.14 5.83
N ASP A 473 -53.35 15.84 5.87
CA ASP A 473 -54.72 15.26 5.78
C ASP A 473 -55.56 15.26 4.47
N ASP A 474 -56.58 14.41 4.51
CA ASP A 474 -57.71 14.11 3.60
C ASP A 474 -57.84 14.77 2.20
N GLY A 475 -57.65 13.95 1.14
CA GLY A 475 -58.03 14.25 -0.25
C GLY A 475 -57.92 13.05 -1.21
N GLU A 476 -58.90 12.84 -2.09
CA GLU A 476 -59.01 11.68 -3.01
C GLU A 476 -58.10 11.76 -4.27
N LEU A 477 -58.09 10.69 -5.07
CA LEU A 477 -57.37 10.63 -6.36
C LEU A 477 -57.86 11.70 -7.35
N GLY A 478 -56.95 12.58 -7.79
CA GLY A 478 -57.20 13.53 -8.87
C GLY A 478 -55.92 13.96 -9.61
N ASP A 479 -56.09 14.33 -10.88
CA ASP A 479 -55.23 15.20 -11.69
C ASP A 479 -53.71 14.90 -11.77
N LEU A 480 -53.40 13.81 -12.47
CA LEU A 480 -52.18 13.75 -13.31
C LEU A 480 -52.54 14.18 -14.75
N PRO A 481 -51.81 15.13 -15.36
CA PRO A 481 -51.92 15.41 -16.79
C PRO A 481 -51.70 14.14 -17.62
N GLN A 482 -52.61 13.88 -18.56
CA GLN A 482 -52.78 12.58 -19.22
C GLN A 482 -51.71 12.25 -20.28
N GLU A 483 -50.68 13.08 -20.44
CA GLU A 483 -49.73 13.08 -21.57
C GLU A 483 -48.41 12.31 -21.33
N LEU A 484 -48.24 11.66 -20.18
CA LEU A 484 -47.01 10.94 -19.80
C LEU A 484 -47.17 9.43 -19.56
N LYS A 485 -48.31 8.82 -19.95
CA LYS A 485 -48.57 7.39 -19.73
C LYS A 485 -47.98 6.45 -20.80
N ASP A 486 -47.70 6.96 -22.00
CA ASP A 486 -47.55 6.11 -23.20
C ASP A 486 -46.09 5.89 -23.66
N ILE A 487 -45.09 6.22 -22.83
CA ILE A 487 -43.65 6.16 -23.22
C ILE A 487 -42.86 5.02 -22.53
N PHE A 488 -43.43 4.33 -21.53
CA PHE A 488 -42.74 3.25 -20.79
C PHE A 488 -43.54 1.94 -20.71
N ILE A 489 -44.11 1.49 -21.84
CA ILE A 489 -44.53 0.10 -22.04
C ILE A 489 -43.97 -0.42 -23.37
N ALA A 490 -42.71 -0.88 -23.33
CA ALA A 490 -42.04 -1.71 -24.34
C ALA A 490 -40.85 -2.42 -23.67
#